data_AF-A0A946UD94-F1
#
_entry.id   AF-A0A946UD94-F1
#
_cell.length_a   1.000
_cell.length_b   1.000
_cell.length_c   1.000
_cell.angle_alpha   90.00
_cell.angle_beta   90.00
_cell.angle_gamma   90.00
#
_symmetry.space_group_name_H-M   'P 1'
#
loop_
_entity.id
_entity.type
_entity.pdbx_description
1 polymer ?
#
loop_
_entity_poly.entity_id
_entity_poly.type
_entity_poly.pdbx_seq_one_letter_code
_entity_poly.pdbx_strand_id
1 'polypeptide(L)'
;MRLILTAILLTATLLTATVVEAGDRSAPGHIVVAQSGGKSLNEAVEQVRRQCNGRIVSADTRVKGNREVHHIKCLTKDGKVKTHRINGKRRSNG
;
A
#
# COMPACT_ATOMS: atom_id res chain seq x y z
N MET A 1 -13.87 23.09 -12.17
CA MET A 1 -14.50 22.05 -11.34
C MET A 1 -13.56 21.71 -10.19
N ARG A 2 -13.67 22.47 -9.10
CA ARG A 2 -12.88 22.32 -7.86
C ARG A 2 -13.61 21.31 -6.99
N LEU A 3 -13.10 20.08 -6.90
CA LEU A 3 -13.61 19.10 -5.95
C LEU A 3 -12.65 19.04 -4.77
N ILE A 4 -13.07 19.77 -3.75
CA ILE A 4 -12.59 19.77 -2.38
C ILE A 4 -12.77 18.33 -1.87
N LEU A 5 -11.68 17.59 -1.66
CA LEU A 5 -11.70 16.32 -0.94
C LEU A 5 -10.89 16.51 0.34
N THR A 6 -11.55 17.22 1.25
CA THR A 6 -11.32 17.20 2.69
C THR A 6 -11.25 15.76 3.19
N ALA A 7 -10.06 15.34 3.62
CA ALA A 7 -9.90 14.30 4.63
C ALA A 7 -8.70 14.69 5.49
N ILE A 8 -8.92 15.73 6.29
CA ILE A 8 -8.21 15.94 7.54
C ILE A 8 -8.59 14.76 8.44
N LEU A 9 -7.60 14.03 8.95
CA LEU A 9 -7.64 13.61 10.35
C LEU A 9 -6.19 13.46 10.84
N LEU A 10 -5.67 14.58 11.33
CA LEU A 10 -4.62 14.60 12.34
C LEU A 10 -5.28 14.16 13.65
N THR A 11 -5.07 12.91 14.06
CA THR A 11 -5.26 12.51 15.45
C THR A 11 -3.90 12.24 16.05
N ALA A 12 -3.29 13.31 16.56
CA ALA A 12 -2.20 13.21 17.52
C ALA A 12 -2.81 12.82 18.86
N THR A 13 -2.66 11.55 19.25
CA THR A 13 -2.89 11.11 20.62
C THR A 13 -1.54 10.68 21.21
N LEU A 14 -0.94 11.58 21.99
CA LEU A 14 0.09 11.24 22.97
C LEU A 14 -0.62 10.68 24.21
N LEU A 15 -0.33 9.43 24.61
CA LEU A 15 -0.03 9.07 26.02
C LEU A 15 0.35 7.58 26.15
N THR A 16 1.57 7.36 26.64
CA THR A 16 2.04 6.36 27.63
C THR A 16 1.49 4.91 27.61
N ALA A 17 2.37 3.93 27.47
CA ALA A 17 2.86 3.09 28.59
C ALA A 17 3.70 1.92 28.06
N THR A 18 4.82 1.67 28.72
CA THR A 18 5.76 0.57 28.48
C THR A 18 5.15 -0.78 28.87
N VAL A 19 5.21 -1.76 27.98
CA VAL A 19 5.23 -3.19 28.34
C VAL A 19 6.37 -3.87 27.60
N VAL A 20 7.30 -4.42 28.36
CA VAL A 20 8.39 -5.27 27.90
C VAL A 20 7.80 -6.66 27.69
N GLU A 21 7.69 -7.13 26.45
CA GLU A 21 7.50 -8.56 26.17
C GLU A 21 8.83 -9.14 25.70
N ALA A 22 9.56 -9.74 26.64
CA ALA A 22 10.59 -10.73 26.34
C ALA A 22 9.88 -12.01 25.87
N GLY A 23 9.48 -12.02 24.60
CA GLY A 23 8.89 -13.17 23.94
C GLY A 23 9.92 -13.84 23.04
N ASP A 24 10.59 -14.86 23.58
CA ASP A 24 11.33 -15.87 22.82
C ASP A 24 10.45 -16.42 21.69
N ARG A 25 10.77 -16.05 20.45
CA ARG A 25 10.12 -16.58 19.25
C ARG A 25 11.19 -16.95 18.25
N SER A 26 11.66 -18.19 18.42
CA SER A 26 12.00 -19.13 17.37
C SER A 26 11.54 -18.63 15.99
N ALA A 27 12.50 -18.29 15.12
CA ALA A 27 12.24 -17.83 13.78
C ALA A 27 12.24 -19.02 12.82
N PRO A 28 11.08 -19.61 12.48
CA PRO A 28 10.99 -20.38 11.25
C PRO A 28 11.12 -19.40 10.08
N GLY A 29 12.11 -19.64 9.23
CA GLY A 29 12.29 -18.92 7.97
C GLY A 29 10.95 -18.81 7.26
N HIS A 30 10.50 -17.58 7.07
CA HIS A 30 9.28 -17.30 6.32
C HIS A 30 9.56 -17.68 4.87
N ILE A 31 9.16 -18.89 4.47
CA ILE A 31 9.05 -19.25 3.07
C ILE A 31 7.92 -18.38 2.53
N VAL A 32 8.28 -17.23 1.97
CA VAL A 32 7.36 -16.41 1.20
C VAL A 32 7.08 -17.18 -0.08
N VAL A 33 6.08 -18.06 -0.02
CA VAL A 33 5.48 -18.65 -1.21
C VAL A 33 4.92 -17.48 -2.01
N ALA A 34 5.64 -17.07 -3.05
CA ALA A 34 5.15 -16.11 -4.02
C ALA A 34 3.93 -16.74 -4.69
N GLN A 35 2.75 -16.52 -4.11
CA GLN A 35 1.51 -16.93 -4.72
C GLN A 35 1.44 -16.23 -6.07
N SER A 36 1.41 -17.01 -7.14
CA SER A 36 1.30 -16.62 -8.55
C SER A 36 -0.04 -15.91 -8.88
N GLY A 37 -0.66 -15.27 -7.88
CA GLY A 37 -2.00 -14.70 -7.90
C GLY A 37 -2.06 -13.21 -8.21
N GLY A 38 -0.95 -12.46 -8.07
CA GLY A 38 -0.89 -10.99 -8.23
C GLY A 38 -0.63 -10.28 -6.90
N LYS A 39 -0.09 -9.04 -6.96
CA LYS A 39 0.30 -8.30 -5.75
C LYS A 39 -0.91 -7.84 -4.95
N SER A 40 -0.76 -7.71 -3.65
CA SER A 40 -1.69 -6.96 -2.81
C SER A 40 -1.46 -5.44 -2.96
N LEU A 41 -2.42 -4.64 -2.48
CA LEU A 41 -2.29 -3.19 -2.48
C LEU A 41 -1.06 -2.73 -1.69
N ASN A 42 -0.81 -3.30 -0.51
CA ASN A 42 0.33 -2.92 0.33
C ASN A 42 1.66 -3.26 -0.34
N GLU A 43 1.81 -4.45 -0.92
CA GLU A 43 3.03 -4.81 -1.66
C GLU A 43 3.25 -3.89 -2.87
N ALA A 44 2.17 -3.52 -3.56
CA ALA A 44 2.23 -2.57 -4.65
C ALA A 44 2.68 -1.18 -4.16
N VAL A 45 2.16 -0.70 -3.03
CA VAL A 45 2.55 0.57 -2.41
C VAL A 45 4.02 0.56 -2.01
N GLU A 46 4.50 -0.49 -1.34
CA GLU A 46 5.91 -0.62 -0.96
C GLU A 46 6.84 -0.64 -2.18
N GLN A 47 6.43 -1.33 -3.25
CA GLN A 47 7.18 -1.29 -4.51
C GLN A 47 7.26 0.14 -5.07
N VAL A 48 6.14 0.86 -5.15
CA VAL A 48 6.12 2.22 -5.71
C VAL A 48 6.87 3.20 -4.82
N ARG A 49 6.81 3.03 -3.50
CA ARG A 49 7.57 3.84 -2.55
C ARG A 49 9.08 3.76 -2.81
N ARG A 50 9.60 2.57 -3.08
CA ARG A 50 11.01 2.34 -3.44
C ARG A 50 11.39 2.94 -4.80
N GLN A 51 10.46 2.96 -5.75
CA GLN A 51 10.72 3.44 -7.12
C GLN A 51 10.59 4.95 -7.26
N CYS A 52 9.60 5.56 -6.61
CA CYS A 52 9.23 6.94 -6.87
C CYS A 52 10.14 7.96 -6.16
N ASN A 53 10.84 7.55 -5.09
CA ASN A 53 11.69 8.44 -4.28
C ASN A 53 10.98 9.75 -3.86
N GLY A 54 9.66 9.66 -3.66
CA GLY A 54 8.75 10.77 -3.42
C GLY A 54 7.66 10.36 -2.43
N ARG A 55 6.58 11.15 -2.36
CA ARG A 55 5.49 10.90 -1.41
C ARG A 55 4.33 10.17 -2.09
N ILE A 56 3.89 9.06 -1.50
CA ILE A 56 2.64 8.42 -1.92
C ILE A 56 1.47 9.34 -1.51
N VAL A 57 0.65 9.69 -2.47
CA VAL A 57 -0.50 10.59 -2.31
C VAL A 57 -1.80 9.80 -2.17
N SER A 58 -1.92 8.70 -2.91
CA SER A 58 -3.12 7.88 -2.94
C SER A 58 -2.80 6.48 -3.43
N ALA A 59 -3.53 5.49 -2.95
CA ALA A 59 -3.51 4.13 -3.48
C ALA A 59 -4.95 3.61 -3.52
N ASP A 60 -5.40 3.17 -4.70
CA ASP A 60 -6.73 2.58 -4.89
C ASP A 60 -6.63 1.26 -5.65
N THR A 61 -7.51 0.32 -5.33
CA THR A 61 -7.68 -0.93 -6.09
C THR A 61 -8.89 -0.80 -6.99
N ARG A 62 -8.72 -1.03 -8.28
CA ARG A 62 -9.81 -1.10 -9.24
C ARG A 62 -9.96 -2.52 -9.75
N VAL A 63 -11.16 -3.05 -9.63
CA VAL A 63 -11.50 -4.34 -10.23
C VAL A 63 -11.91 -4.09 -11.68
N LYS A 64 -11.23 -4.74 -12.62
CA LYS A 64 -11.59 -4.77 -14.04
C LYS A 64 -11.83 -6.20 -14.46
N GLY A 65 -13.09 -6.56 -14.65
CA GLY A 65 -13.50 -7.95 -14.88
C GLY A 65 -13.05 -8.84 -13.73
N ASN A 66 -12.26 -9.87 -14.05
CA ASN A 66 -11.78 -10.84 -13.06
C ASN A 66 -10.41 -10.48 -12.45
N ARG A 67 -9.94 -9.25 -12.62
CA ARG A 67 -8.59 -8.85 -12.16
C ARG A 67 -8.60 -7.52 -11.43
N GLU A 68 -7.86 -7.47 -10.34
CA GLU A 68 -7.58 -6.25 -9.61
C GLU A 68 -6.39 -5.50 -10.23
N VAL A 69 -6.48 -4.18 -10.25
CA VAL A 69 -5.40 -3.27 -10.66
C VAL A 69 -5.24 -2.21 -9.59
N HIS A 70 -4.06 -2.15 -8.98
CA HIS A 70 -3.71 -1.13 -8.01
C HIS A 70 -3.20 0.11 -8.72
N HIS A 71 -3.84 1.24 -8.48
CA HIS A 71 -3.43 2.55 -8.93
C HIS A 71 -2.79 3.29 -7.77
N ILE A 72 -1.52 3.62 -7.90
CA ILE A 72 -0.75 4.30 -6.85
C ILE A 72 -0.26 5.62 -7.39
N LYS A 73 -0.76 6.70 -6.79
CA LYS A 73 -0.34 8.07 -7.11
C LYS A 73 0.83 8.45 -6.23
N CYS A 74 1.92 8.84 -6.87
CA CYS A 74 3.11 9.35 -6.20
C CYS A 74 3.43 10.76 -6.67
N LEU A 75 3.71 11.65 -5.71
CA LEU A 75 4.26 12.97 -5.93
C LEU A 75 5.78 12.86 -6.09
N THR A 76 6.27 13.18 -7.28
CA THR A 76 7.72 13.25 -7.56
C THR A 76 8.32 14.53 -6.98
N LYS A 77 9.65 14.55 -6.84
CA LYS A 77 10.39 15.72 -6.37
C LYS A 77 10.16 16.97 -7.23
N ASP A 78 9.84 16.79 -8.52
CA ASP A 78 9.50 17.87 -9.46
C ASP A 78 8.08 18.42 -9.27
N GLY A 79 7.37 18.01 -8.20
CA GLY A 79 6.01 18.46 -7.91
C GLY A 79 4.93 17.84 -8.80
N LYS A 80 5.25 16.80 -9.58
CA LYS A 80 4.30 16.14 -10.49
C LYS A 80 3.72 14.88 -9.87
N VAL A 81 2.44 14.62 -10.08
CA VAL A 81 1.81 13.35 -9.66
C VAL A 81 1.89 12.33 -10.78
N LYS A 82 2.58 11.21 -10.54
CA LYS A 82 2.62 10.05 -11.44
C LYS A 82 1.75 8.92 -10.90
N THR A 83 1.02 8.25 -11.78
CA THR A 83 0.19 7.10 -11.43
C THR A 83 0.87 5.81 -11.88
N HIS A 84 1.20 4.94 -10.93
CA HIS A 84 1.72 3.60 -11.18
C HIS A 84 0.57 2.60 -11.17
N ARG A 85 0.49 1.76 -12.21
CA ARG A 85 -0.52 0.69 -12.32
C ARG A 85 0.15 -0.65 -12.06
N ILE A 86 -0.28 -1.34 -11.02
CA ILE A 86 0.26 -2.65 -10.65
C ILE A 86 -0.86 -3.67 -10.70
N ASN A 87 -0.61 -4.77 -11.40
CA ASN A 87 -1.57 -5.86 -11.47
C ASN A 87 -1.71 -6.52 -10.11
N GLY A 88 -2.93 -6.48 -9.59
CA GLY A 88 -3.33 -7.10 -8.35
C GLY A 88 -3.80 -8.53 -8.53
N LYS A 89 -4.49 -9.04 -7.52
CA LYS A 89 -4.99 -10.41 -7.48
C LYS A 89 -6.01 -10.69 -8.59
N ARG A 90 -5.99 -11.90 -9.15
CA ARG A 90 -7.17 -12.40 -9.88
C ARG A 90 -8.28 -12.64 -8.86
N ARG A 91 -9.45 -12.06 -9.10
CA ARG A 91 -10.64 -12.54 -8.40
C ARG A 91 -10.92 -13.95 -8.95
N SER A 92 -11.32 -14.86 -8.10
CA SER A 92 -11.93 -16.11 -8.56
C SER A 92 -13.41 -15.89 -8.34
N ASN A 93 -14.21 -15.83 -9.41
CA ASN A 93 -15.65 -15.96 -9.25
C ASN A 93 -15.87 -17.45 -8.99
N GLY A 94 -16.22 -17.80 -7.75
CA GLY A 94 -16.54 -19.17 -7.35
C GLY A 94 -17.77 -19.69 -8.07
#